data_AF-A0A2E5VX22-F1
#
_entry.id   AF-A0A2E5VX22-F1
#
_cell.length_a   1.000
_cell.length_b   1.000
_cell.length_c   1.000
_cell.angle_alpha   90.00
_cell.angle_beta   90.00
_cell.angle_gamma   90.00
#
_symmetry.space_group_name_H-M   'P 1'
#
loop_
_entity.id
_entity.type
_entity.pdbx_description
1 polymer ?
#
loop_
_entity_poly.entity_id
_entity_poly.type
_entity_poly.pdbx_seq_one_letter_code
_entity_poly.pdbx_strand_id
1 'polypeptide(L)'
;MSSIYRKGRDGYYYYQTYVYNEETGKKNKKIFHSLGTKNQEEAYDQQKLLDKKYEKIPNPNNGNRYINLKYQKLIFLTIIILFALYSILIKNNLKDVNAVMIDTDIGINQPTIIELNDNYKDSLNMNIQKDSESINNVAEKLFSEVQIPSYSISRIETISDVFSQGKIFIVIESKSDSNSLRALCDIVKDKYPKFSNVIICLYRDTPIGRDIANGNIAEFDNDEHISEWLAMYTFNEVEGAFFDDKPGVYFGPY
;
A
#
# COMPACT_ATOMS: atom_id res chain seq x y z
N MET A 1 -22.67 -16.16 -3.61
CA MET A 1 -22.86 -16.23 -5.06
C MET A 1 -22.45 -14.88 -5.60
N SER A 2 -21.44 -14.88 -6.46
CA SER A 2 -21.03 -13.69 -7.20
C SER A 2 -21.75 -13.65 -8.54
N SER A 3 -21.72 -12.50 -9.19
CA SER A 3 -22.11 -12.38 -10.59
C SER A 3 -21.23 -11.38 -11.31
N ILE A 4 -21.13 -11.54 -12.62
CA ILE A 4 -20.53 -10.56 -13.52
C ILE A 4 -21.59 -9.97 -14.43
N TYR A 5 -21.47 -8.69 -14.75
CA TYR A 5 -22.37 -8.00 -15.67
C TYR A 5 -21.61 -7.00 -16.52
N ARG A 6 -22.10 -6.76 -17.73
CA ARG A 6 -21.52 -5.79 -18.66
C ARG A 6 -22.16 -4.42 -18.48
N LYS A 7 -21.36 -3.37 -18.33
CA LYS A 7 -21.87 -2.00 -18.16
C LYS A 7 -21.99 -1.32 -19.51
N GLY A 8 -23.15 -0.72 -19.78
CA GLY A 8 -23.50 -0.23 -21.13
C GLY A 8 -22.67 0.96 -21.63
N ARG A 9 -22.15 1.80 -20.73
CA ARG A 9 -21.42 3.02 -21.10
C ARG A 9 -19.99 2.75 -21.60
N ASP A 10 -19.29 1.78 -20.99
CA ASP A 10 -17.86 1.50 -21.24
C ASP A 10 -17.65 0.14 -21.93
N GLY A 11 -18.66 -0.74 -21.86
CA GLY A 11 -18.64 -2.07 -22.44
C GLY A 11 -17.83 -3.09 -21.66
N TYR A 12 -17.28 -2.71 -20.50
CA TYR A 12 -16.46 -3.58 -19.64
C TYR A 12 -17.33 -4.44 -18.72
N TYR A 13 -16.78 -5.58 -18.32
CA TYR A 13 -17.39 -6.42 -17.31
C TYR A 13 -17.05 -5.94 -15.90
N TYR A 14 -18.01 -6.13 -15.00
CA TYR A 14 -17.90 -5.82 -13.58
C TYR A 14 -18.32 -7.03 -12.77
N TYR A 15 -17.62 -7.27 -11.67
CA TYR A 15 -17.91 -8.30 -10.70
C TYR A 15 -18.65 -7.71 -9.50
N GLN A 16 -19.64 -8.43 -8.99
CA GLN A 16 -20.32 -8.11 -7.74
C GLN A 16 -20.51 -9.36 -6.88
N THR A 17 -20.34 -9.22 -5.57
CA THR A 17 -20.59 -10.30 -4.62
C THR A 17 -20.98 -9.75 -3.24
N TYR A 18 -21.60 -10.59 -2.43
CA TYR A 18 -21.77 -10.33 -1.00
C TYR A 18 -20.74 -11.12 -0.23
N VAL A 19 -20.03 -10.46 0.67
CA VAL A 19 -19.03 -11.06 1.58
C VAL A 19 -19.48 -10.96 3.02
N TYR A 20 -18.80 -11.73 3.88
CA TYR A 20 -19.02 -11.71 5.31
C TYR A 20 -18.66 -10.34 5.91
N ASN A 21 -19.54 -9.81 6.74
CA ASN A 21 -19.33 -8.60 7.50
C ASN A 21 -19.03 -8.97 8.96
N GLU A 22 -17.85 -8.60 9.44
CA GLU A 22 -17.37 -8.89 10.79
C GLU A 22 -18.18 -8.16 11.88
N GLU A 23 -18.78 -7.01 11.56
CA GLU A 23 -19.58 -6.23 12.51
C GLU A 23 -20.97 -6.84 12.74
N THR A 24 -21.60 -7.33 11.66
CA THR A 24 -22.99 -7.84 11.70
C THR A 24 -23.07 -9.36 11.76
N GLY A 25 -21.95 -10.05 11.55
CA GLY A 25 -21.88 -11.51 11.50
C GLY A 25 -22.62 -12.15 10.33
N LYS A 26 -23.04 -11.37 9.33
CA LYS A 26 -23.86 -11.81 8.19
C LYS A 26 -23.14 -11.55 6.87
N LYS A 27 -23.52 -12.29 5.83
CA LYS A 27 -23.03 -12.12 4.45
C LYS A 27 -23.79 -10.99 3.73
N ASN A 28 -23.67 -9.76 4.24
CA ASN A 28 -24.41 -8.60 3.75
C ASN A 28 -23.52 -7.47 3.21
N LYS A 29 -22.19 -7.58 3.30
CA LYS A 29 -21.28 -6.56 2.77
C LYS A 29 -21.15 -6.73 1.27
N LYS A 30 -21.66 -5.78 0.49
CA LYS A 30 -21.58 -5.82 -0.98
C LYS A 30 -20.23 -5.28 -1.46
N ILE A 31 -19.59 -5.99 -2.39
CA ILE A 31 -18.33 -5.60 -3.02
C ILE A 31 -18.54 -5.55 -4.54
N PHE A 32 -17.87 -4.60 -5.19
CA PHE A 32 -17.84 -4.43 -6.63
C PHE A 32 -16.39 -4.33 -7.11
N HIS A 33 -16.08 -4.92 -8.27
CA HIS A 33 -14.78 -4.84 -8.93
C HIS A 33 -14.96 -4.61 -10.43
N SER A 34 -14.16 -3.74 -11.03
CA SER A 34 -14.01 -3.73 -12.49
C SER A 34 -13.14 -4.91 -12.90
N LEU A 35 -13.57 -5.63 -13.94
CA LEU A 35 -12.79 -6.73 -14.51
C LEU A 35 -11.78 -6.23 -15.55
N GLY A 36 -11.91 -4.98 -16.00
CA GLY A 36 -10.95 -4.39 -16.95
C GLY A 36 -10.89 -5.11 -18.30
N THR A 37 -11.80 -6.03 -18.57
CA THR A 37 -11.95 -6.72 -19.85
C THR A 37 -13.35 -6.53 -20.44
N LYS A 38 -13.41 -6.51 -21.77
CA LYS A 38 -14.66 -6.55 -22.56
C LYS A 38 -14.95 -7.97 -23.09
N ASN A 39 -14.02 -8.90 -22.91
CA ASN A 39 -14.14 -10.29 -23.31
C ASN A 39 -14.85 -11.08 -22.20
N GLN A 40 -15.87 -11.86 -22.57
CA GLN A 40 -16.67 -12.62 -21.64
C GLN A 40 -15.89 -13.79 -21.01
N GLU A 41 -15.01 -14.45 -21.76
CA GLU A 41 -14.25 -15.59 -21.25
C GLU A 41 -13.23 -15.15 -20.18
N GLU A 42 -12.47 -14.09 -20.47
CA GLU A 42 -11.55 -13.46 -19.51
C GLU A 42 -12.30 -12.97 -18.25
N ALA A 43 -13.50 -12.42 -18.42
CA ALA A 43 -14.32 -11.99 -17.30
C ALA A 43 -14.74 -13.15 -16.38
N TYR A 44 -15.03 -14.33 -16.95
CA TYR A 44 -15.30 -15.54 -16.16
C TYR A 44 -14.08 -16.04 -15.40
N ASP A 45 -12.90 -16.00 -16.01
CA ASP A 45 -11.69 -16.44 -15.33
C ASP A 45 -11.33 -15.51 -14.17
N GLN A 46 -11.46 -14.20 -14.36
CA GLN A 46 -11.31 -13.24 -13.28
C GLN A 46 -12.38 -13.38 -12.19
N GLN A 47 -13.62 -13.70 -12.55
CA GLN A 47 -14.68 -14.01 -11.58
C GLN A 47 -14.25 -15.15 -10.64
N LYS A 48 -13.69 -16.24 -11.19
CA LYS A 48 -13.22 -17.40 -10.39
C LYS A 48 -12.11 -16.99 -9.43
N LEU A 49 -11.17 -16.15 -9.88
CA LEU A 49 -10.09 -15.63 -9.04
C LEU A 49 -10.62 -14.79 -7.87
N LEU A 50 -11.57 -13.89 -8.15
CA LEU A 50 -12.19 -13.04 -7.13
C LEU A 50 -13.08 -13.85 -6.17
N ASP A 51 -13.77 -14.88 -6.66
CA ASP A 51 -14.54 -15.78 -5.83
C ASP A 51 -13.65 -16.49 -4.82
N LYS A 52 -12.51 -17.04 -5.26
CA LYS A 52 -11.52 -17.64 -4.36
C LYS A 52 -10.96 -16.62 -3.35
N LYS A 53 -10.73 -15.38 -3.78
CA LYS A 53 -10.26 -14.29 -2.90
C LYS A 53 -11.26 -13.95 -1.79
N TYR A 54 -12.56 -13.98 -2.09
CA TYR A 54 -13.63 -13.58 -1.16
C TYR A 54 -14.32 -14.76 -0.48
N GLU A 55 -13.91 -15.99 -0.77
CA GLU A 55 -14.34 -17.20 -0.08
C GLU A 55 -13.68 -17.27 1.30
N LYS A 56 -14.09 -16.39 2.21
CA LYS A 56 -13.81 -16.55 3.64
C LYS A 56 -14.80 -17.57 4.21
N ILE A 57 -14.28 -18.70 4.69
CA ILE A 57 -15.04 -19.60 5.56
C ILE A 57 -15.37 -18.81 6.84
N PRO A 58 -16.64 -18.75 7.28
CA PRO A 58 -16.97 -18.13 8.56
C PRO A 58 -16.21 -18.90 9.65
N ASN A 59 -15.20 -18.28 10.25
CA ASN A 59 -14.45 -18.88 11.33
C ASN A 59 -15.37 -18.92 12.57
N PRO A 60 -15.84 -20.08 13.04
CA PRO A 60 -16.80 -20.17 14.14
C PRO A 60 -16.22 -19.69 15.49
N ASN A 61 -14.91 -19.41 15.55
CA ASN A 61 -14.19 -19.15 16.80
C ASN A 61 -13.84 -17.69 17.08
N ASN A 62 -14.18 -16.74 16.20
CA ASN A 62 -14.11 -15.33 16.56
C ASN A 62 -15.40 -14.90 17.25
N GLY A 63 -15.66 -15.52 18.39
CA GLY A 63 -16.57 -14.96 19.37
C GLY A 63 -15.99 -13.62 19.80
N ASN A 64 -16.57 -12.53 19.31
CA ASN A 64 -16.29 -11.20 19.82
C ASN A 64 -16.47 -11.23 21.33
N ARG A 65 -15.34 -11.31 22.06
CA ARG A 65 -15.29 -10.98 23.47
C ARG A 65 -15.44 -9.47 23.54
N TYR A 66 -16.67 -8.99 23.40
CA TYR A 66 -17.05 -7.67 23.84
C TYR A 66 -16.90 -7.66 25.36
N ILE A 67 -15.70 -7.35 25.85
CA ILE A 67 -15.50 -7.08 27.27
C ILE A 67 -16.25 -5.78 27.52
N ASN A 68 -17.42 -5.91 28.16
CA ASN A 68 -18.36 -4.86 28.45
C ASN A 68 -17.62 -3.62 28.99
N LEU A 69 -17.85 -2.42 28.42
CA LEU A 69 -17.18 -1.15 28.74
C LEU A 69 -17.15 -0.84 30.25
N LYS A 70 -18.08 -1.39 31.03
CA LYS A 70 -18.10 -1.28 32.50
C LYS A 70 -16.88 -1.93 33.18
N TYR A 71 -16.36 -3.03 32.64
CA TYR A 71 -15.20 -3.73 33.21
C TYR A 71 -13.87 -3.07 32.88
N GLN A 72 -13.79 -2.23 31.83
CA GLN A 72 -12.57 -1.47 31.52
C GLN A 72 -12.21 -0.49 32.65
N LYS A 73 -13.21 0.16 33.28
CA LYS A 73 -12.98 1.07 34.40
C LYS A 73 -12.47 0.34 35.66
N LEU A 74 -12.95 -0.88 35.90
CA LEU A 74 -12.49 -1.72 37.00
C LEU A 74 -11.04 -2.17 36.80
N ILE A 75 -10.67 -2.56 35.58
CA ILE A 75 -9.29 -2.97 35.24
C ILE A 75 -8.32 -1.78 35.35
N PHE A 76 -8.72 -0.58 34.93
CA PHE A 76 -7.89 0.62 35.12
C PHE A 76 -7.68 0.95 36.59
N LEU A 77 -8.72 0.82 37.43
CA LEU A 77 -8.61 1.07 38.88
C LEU A 77 -7.64 0.08 39.54
N THR A 78 -7.68 -1.20 39.18
CA THR A 78 -6.78 -2.21 39.75
C THR A 78 -5.33 -1.99 39.35
N ILE A 79 -5.07 -1.57 38.12
CA ILE A 79 -3.72 -1.21 37.64
C ILE A 79 -3.14 -0.02 38.41
N ILE A 80 -3.95 1.02 38.66
CA ILE A 80 -3.52 2.20 39.42
C ILE A 80 -3.14 1.82 40.86
N ILE A 81 -3.94 0.96 41.50
CA ILE A 81 -3.66 0.49 42.87
C ILE A 81 -2.36 -0.34 42.91
N LEU A 82 -2.15 -1.23 41.94
CA LEU A 82 -0.90 -2.00 41.81
C LEU A 82 0.32 -1.09 41.61
N PHE A 83 0.20 -0.05 40.79
CA PHE A 83 1.27 0.91 40.56
C PHE A 83 1.58 1.75 41.83
N ALA A 84 0.56 2.12 42.59
CA ALA A 84 0.73 2.82 43.87
C ALA A 84 1.45 1.94 44.91
N LEU A 85 1.09 0.66 45.01
CA LEU A 85 1.78 -0.28 45.91
C LEU A 85 3.24 -0.53 45.48
N TYR A 86 3.48 -0.66 44.17
CA TYR A 86 4.82 -0.85 43.62
C TYR A 86 5.72 0.37 43.86
N SER A 87 5.19 1.58 43.69
CA SER A 87 5.94 2.82 43.96
C SER A 87 6.25 3.03 45.43
N ILE A 88 5.37 2.63 46.37
CA ILE A 88 5.67 2.61 47.80
C ILE A 88 6.78 1.60 48.12
N LEU A 89 6.75 0.40 47.50
CA LEU A 89 7.77 -0.62 47.69
C LEU A 89 9.15 -0.18 47.18
N ILE A 90 9.21 0.50 46.03
CA ILE A 90 10.45 1.09 45.49
C ILE A 90 10.96 2.21 46.40
N LYS A 91 10.09 3.10 46.89
CA LYS A 91 10.47 4.23 47.75
C LYS A 91 11.05 3.78 49.10
N ASN A 92 10.62 2.62 49.59
CA ASN A 92 11.18 1.98 50.79
C ASN A 92 12.53 1.32 50.53
N ASN A 93 12.80 0.83 49.31
CA ASN A 93 14.10 0.26 48.92
C ASN A 93 15.14 1.32 48.47
N LEU A 94 14.70 2.51 48.05
CA LEU A 94 15.58 3.61 47.60
C LEU A 94 16.16 4.48 48.73
N LYS A 95 15.83 4.21 50.00
CA LYS A 95 16.47 4.91 51.13
C LYS A 95 17.91 4.44 51.41
N ASP A 96 18.37 3.37 50.78
CA ASP A 96 19.69 2.77 51.04
C ASP A 96 20.70 2.83 49.88
N VAL A 97 20.41 3.53 48.77
CA VAL A 97 21.38 3.65 47.67
C VAL A 97 21.49 5.10 47.20
N ASN A 98 22.22 5.90 47.97
CA ASN A 98 22.84 7.11 47.45
C ASN A 98 24.08 6.73 46.63
N ALA A 99 24.32 7.54 45.59
CA ALA A 99 25.44 7.53 44.64
C ALA A 99 25.34 6.49 43.51
N VAL A 100 25.13 6.96 42.28
CA VAL A 100 26.20 7.41 41.38
C VAL A 100 25.52 8.11 40.19
N MET A 101 25.88 9.37 39.96
CA MET A 101 25.59 10.08 38.71
C MET A 101 26.65 9.65 37.68
N ILE A 102 26.22 9.25 36.49
CA ILE A 102 27.03 9.37 35.29
C ILE A 102 26.18 10.08 34.24
N ASP A 103 26.58 11.32 34.03
CA ASP A 103 26.24 12.19 32.92
C ASP A 103 27.13 11.79 31.74
N THR A 104 26.58 11.71 30.52
CA THR A 104 27.29 12.06 29.27
C THR A 104 26.34 11.99 28.08
N ASP A 105 25.82 13.17 27.76
CA ASP A 105 25.81 13.84 26.46
C ASP A 105 25.39 13.12 25.16
N ILE A 106 24.45 13.80 24.53
CA ILE A 106 23.84 13.56 23.22
C ILE A 106 24.70 14.24 22.15
N GLY A 107 25.22 13.47 21.20
CA GLY A 107 25.92 13.97 20.01
C GLY A 107 25.18 13.59 18.72
N ILE A 108 24.49 14.54 18.11
CA ILE A 108 23.86 14.45 16.79
C ILE A 108 24.92 14.71 15.72
N ASN A 109 25.08 13.81 14.71
CA ASN A 109 25.62 14.12 13.37
C ASN A 109 25.38 12.98 12.33
N GLN A 110 24.50 13.28 11.34
CA GLN A 110 24.43 12.83 9.91
C GLN A 110 24.53 11.32 9.52
N PRO A 111 24.39 11.00 8.21
CA PRO A 111 23.27 10.28 7.60
C PRO A 111 23.47 8.75 7.59
N THR A 112 22.43 8.00 7.96
CA THR A 112 22.47 6.52 7.91
C THR A 112 22.35 6.03 6.47
N ILE A 113 23.45 5.54 5.92
CA ILE A 113 23.44 4.53 4.84
C ILE A 113 22.85 3.26 5.46
N ILE A 114 21.65 2.86 5.04
CA ILE A 114 21.08 1.57 5.42
C ILE A 114 21.62 0.55 4.42
N GLU A 115 22.66 -0.19 4.81
CA GLU A 115 22.96 -1.49 4.22
C GLU A 115 21.76 -2.41 4.47
N LEU A 116 21.10 -2.85 3.40
CA LEU A 116 20.03 -3.83 3.47
C LEU A 116 20.64 -5.19 3.86
N ASN A 117 20.32 -5.62 5.07
CA ASN A 117 20.69 -6.89 5.65
C ASN A 117 19.92 -8.04 4.95
N ASP A 118 20.61 -9.11 4.58
CA ASP A 118 20.18 -10.25 3.74
C ASP A 118 19.07 -11.16 4.34
N ASN A 119 18.23 -10.67 5.24
CA ASN A 119 17.26 -11.48 5.99
C ASN A 119 15.82 -11.50 5.44
N TYR A 120 15.63 -11.29 4.13
CA TYR A 120 14.31 -11.41 3.49
C TYR A 120 14.15 -12.67 2.62
N LYS A 121 15.00 -13.70 2.82
CA LYS A 121 14.93 -14.97 2.06
C LYS A 121 14.34 -16.17 2.81
N ASP A 122 14.08 -16.08 4.12
CA ASP A 122 13.70 -17.27 4.90
C ASP A 122 12.22 -17.36 5.34
N SER A 123 11.36 -16.41 4.95
CA SER A 123 9.91 -16.50 5.28
C SER A 123 9.05 -16.88 4.08
N LEU A 124 9.38 -17.96 3.37
CA LEU A 124 8.46 -18.57 2.40
C LEU A 124 8.78 -20.03 2.08
N ASN A 125 9.06 -20.82 3.12
CA ASN A 125 9.07 -22.28 3.01
C ASN A 125 8.12 -22.89 4.03
N MET A 126 6.85 -23.05 3.64
CA MET A 126 6.02 -24.11 4.18
C MET A 126 5.33 -24.87 3.03
N ASN A 127 5.83 -26.09 2.84
CA ASN A 127 5.16 -27.28 2.33
C ASN A 127 4.32 -27.17 1.05
N ILE A 128 4.94 -27.55 -0.08
CA ILE A 128 4.25 -28.32 -1.12
C ILE A 128 5.10 -29.54 -1.43
N GLN A 129 4.63 -30.70 -1.00
CA GLN A 129 5.17 -32.00 -1.35
C GLN A 129 4.49 -32.45 -2.65
N LYS A 130 5.32 -32.65 -3.68
CA LYS A 130 5.18 -33.49 -4.89
C LYS A 130 3.78 -33.66 -5.52
N ASP A 131 3.65 -33.15 -6.75
CA ASP A 131 3.40 -33.92 -7.98
C ASP A 131 3.67 -32.99 -9.18
N SER A 132 4.86 -33.09 -9.79
CA SER A 132 5.17 -33.84 -11.03
C SER A 132 5.30 -32.90 -12.25
N GLU A 133 6.52 -32.39 -12.41
CA GLU A 133 7.28 -32.30 -13.66
C GLU A 133 6.50 -32.00 -14.95
N SER A 134 6.17 -30.72 -15.16
CA SER A 134 6.03 -30.12 -16.50
C SER A 134 5.96 -28.58 -16.52
N ILE A 135 5.93 -27.91 -15.36
CA ILE A 135 5.76 -26.44 -15.29
C ILE A 135 7.09 -25.66 -15.23
N ASN A 136 8.22 -26.35 -14.98
CA ASN A 136 9.48 -25.67 -14.65
C ASN A 136 10.14 -24.92 -15.82
N ASN A 137 9.75 -25.15 -17.06
CA ASN A 137 10.36 -24.47 -18.21
C ASN A 137 9.64 -23.19 -18.67
N VAL A 138 8.56 -22.77 -18.01
CA VAL A 138 7.84 -21.51 -18.33
C VAL A 138 8.02 -20.44 -17.25
N ALA A 139 8.24 -20.84 -16.00
CA ALA A 139 8.41 -19.92 -14.87
C ALA A 139 9.80 -19.25 -14.80
N GLU A 140 10.83 -19.86 -15.41
CA GLU A 140 12.21 -19.33 -15.38
C GLU A 140 12.47 -18.15 -16.34
N LYS A 141 11.50 -17.76 -17.17
CA LYS A 141 11.69 -16.70 -18.19
C LYS A 141 11.20 -15.31 -17.77
N LEU A 142 10.64 -15.11 -16.58
CA LEU A 142 9.93 -13.86 -16.22
C LEU A 142 10.49 -13.05 -15.05
N PHE A 143 11.57 -13.49 -14.40
CA PHE A 143 12.22 -12.71 -13.35
C PHE A 143 13.63 -12.30 -13.78
N SER A 144 13.72 -11.46 -14.82
CA SER A 144 14.84 -10.52 -14.87
C SER A 144 14.71 -9.60 -13.67
N GLU A 145 15.75 -9.45 -12.85
CA GLU A 145 15.84 -8.43 -11.80
C GLU A 145 15.33 -7.08 -12.35
N VAL A 146 14.14 -6.66 -11.92
CA VAL A 146 13.56 -5.37 -12.34
C VAL A 146 14.39 -4.29 -11.66
N GLN A 147 15.18 -3.55 -12.45
CA GLN A 147 16.05 -2.49 -11.94
C GLN A 147 15.23 -1.24 -11.62
N ILE A 148 15.09 -0.92 -10.33
CA ILE A 148 14.39 0.28 -9.88
C ILE A 148 15.24 1.53 -10.23
N PRO A 149 14.69 2.52 -10.94
CA PRO A 149 15.46 3.70 -11.29
C PRO A 149 15.69 4.62 -10.10
N SER A 150 16.75 5.43 -10.17
CA SER A 150 17.01 6.52 -9.24
C SER A 150 15.88 7.57 -9.33
N TYR A 151 15.39 8.01 -8.18
CA TYR A 151 14.26 8.93 -8.11
C TYR A 151 14.39 9.89 -6.94
N SER A 152 13.75 11.05 -7.08
CA SER A 152 13.55 12.02 -6.01
C SER A 152 12.07 12.38 -5.90
N ILE A 153 11.58 12.57 -4.67
CA ILE A 153 10.20 13.03 -4.44
C ILE A 153 10.23 14.56 -4.44
N SER A 154 9.56 15.16 -5.43
CA SER A 154 9.49 16.62 -5.57
C SER A 154 8.52 17.22 -4.55
N ARG A 155 7.32 16.64 -4.44
CA ARG A 155 6.30 17.07 -3.49
C ARG A 155 5.28 15.98 -3.20
N ILE A 156 4.63 16.13 -2.06
CA ILE A 156 3.53 15.28 -1.61
C ILE A 156 2.39 16.18 -1.19
N GLU A 157 1.21 15.95 -1.75
CA GLU A 157 -0.01 16.66 -1.43
C GLU A 157 -0.99 15.72 -0.75
N THR A 158 -1.71 16.24 0.24
CA THR A 158 -2.89 15.54 0.78
C THR A 158 -4.11 16.20 0.13
N ILE A 159 -4.79 15.46 -0.72
CA ILE A 159 -5.97 15.94 -1.47
C ILE A 159 -7.20 15.90 -0.56
N SER A 160 -7.32 14.84 0.26
CA SER A 160 -8.43 14.69 1.19
C SER A 160 -8.02 13.92 2.43
N ASP A 161 -8.15 14.56 3.59
CA ASP A 161 -7.91 13.90 4.88
C ASP A 161 -8.98 12.84 5.18
N VAL A 162 -10.24 13.11 4.81
CA VAL A 162 -11.38 12.21 5.06
C VAL A 162 -11.24 10.90 4.30
N PHE A 163 -10.74 10.97 3.07
CA PHE A 163 -10.50 9.78 2.24
C PHE A 163 -9.05 9.29 2.31
N SER A 164 -8.23 9.88 3.19
CA SER A 164 -6.78 9.66 3.24
C SER A 164 -6.15 9.61 1.84
N GLN A 165 -6.53 10.57 0.99
CA GLN A 165 -6.09 10.63 -0.39
C GLN A 165 -4.85 11.50 -0.53
N GLY A 166 -3.79 10.91 -1.04
CA GLY A 166 -2.52 11.57 -1.32
C GLY A 166 -2.17 11.61 -2.79
N LYS A 167 -1.41 12.63 -3.18
CA LYS A 167 -0.75 12.70 -4.49
C LYS A 167 0.74 12.92 -4.31
N ILE A 168 1.55 12.10 -4.97
CA ILE A 168 3.00 12.08 -4.86
C ILE A 168 3.57 12.38 -6.24
N PHE A 169 4.45 13.38 -6.32
CA PHE A 169 5.10 13.80 -7.55
C PHE A 169 6.57 13.43 -7.46
N ILE A 170 7.05 12.66 -8.43
CA ILE A 170 8.37 12.04 -8.42
C ILE A 170 9.08 12.39 -9.72
N VAL A 171 10.38 12.64 -9.61
CA VAL A 171 11.26 12.89 -10.75
C VAL A 171 12.27 11.74 -10.87
N ILE A 172 12.52 11.29 -12.10
CA ILE A 172 13.33 10.10 -12.41
C ILE A 172 14.51 10.49 -13.30
N GLU A 173 15.72 10.16 -12.83
CA GLU A 173 16.98 10.57 -13.46
C GLU A 173 17.30 9.81 -14.76
N SER A 174 16.94 8.52 -14.82
CA SER A 174 17.27 7.65 -15.95
C SER A 174 16.04 7.22 -16.74
N LYS A 175 16.24 6.91 -18.03
CA LYS A 175 15.20 6.28 -18.83
C LYS A 175 14.96 4.86 -18.31
N SER A 176 13.71 4.56 -18.00
CA SER A 176 13.31 3.24 -17.47
C SER A 176 12.19 2.67 -18.31
N ASP A 177 12.07 1.35 -18.30
CA ASP A 177 10.95 0.65 -18.90
C ASP A 177 9.70 0.68 -17.99
N SER A 178 8.56 0.39 -18.59
CA SER A 178 7.24 0.41 -17.95
C SER A 178 7.16 -0.47 -16.69
N ASN A 179 7.82 -1.65 -16.68
CA ASN A 179 7.80 -2.54 -15.51
C ASN A 179 8.60 -1.96 -14.34
N SER A 180 9.76 -1.37 -14.63
CA SER A 180 10.60 -0.71 -13.62
C SER A 180 9.91 0.50 -13.00
N LEU A 181 9.20 1.30 -13.81
CA LEU A 181 8.38 2.42 -13.33
C LEU A 181 7.22 1.95 -12.45
N ARG A 182 6.53 0.88 -12.85
CA ARG A 182 5.46 0.29 -12.06
C ARG A 182 5.97 -0.24 -10.72
N ALA A 183 7.10 -0.95 -10.73
CA ALA A 183 7.72 -1.46 -9.51
C ALA A 183 8.14 -0.33 -8.56
N LEU A 184 8.66 0.78 -9.10
CA LEU A 184 8.92 1.99 -8.31
C LEU A 184 7.65 2.52 -7.64
N CYS A 185 6.53 2.61 -8.37
CA CYS A 185 5.26 3.05 -7.81
C CYS A 185 4.76 2.15 -6.67
N ASP A 186 4.88 0.82 -6.82
CA ASP A 186 4.53 -0.14 -5.79
C ASP A 186 5.36 0.08 -4.51
N ILE A 187 6.68 0.26 -4.65
CA ILE A 187 7.60 0.58 -3.54
C ILE A 187 7.22 1.90 -2.86
N VAL A 188 6.94 2.94 -3.64
CA VAL A 188 6.61 4.26 -3.08
C VAL A 188 5.27 4.21 -2.36
N LYS A 189 4.25 3.58 -2.93
CA LYS A 189 2.96 3.37 -2.26
C LYS A 189 3.16 2.74 -0.87
N ASP A 190 3.96 1.67 -0.78
CA ASP A 190 4.21 0.98 0.48
C ASP A 190 4.95 1.84 1.52
N LYS A 191 5.76 2.81 1.08
CA LYS A 191 6.42 3.79 1.96
C LYS A 191 5.45 4.83 2.56
N TYR A 192 4.24 4.98 2.01
CA TYR A 192 3.26 5.96 2.47
C TYR A 192 1.93 5.31 2.88
N PRO A 193 1.92 4.43 3.89
CA PRO A 193 0.71 3.70 4.31
C PRO A 193 -0.37 4.59 4.93
N LYS A 194 -0.06 5.88 5.19
CA LYS A 194 -1.05 6.87 5.64
C LYS A 194 -2.13 7.16 4.60
N PHE A 195 -1.87 6.86 3.32
CA PHE A 195 -2.82 7.08 2.24
C PHE A 195 -3.49 5.76 1.85
N SER A 196 -4.81 5.67 2.01
CA SER A 196 -5.61 4.54 1.49
C SER A 196 -5.93 4.72 0.00
N ASN A 197 -5.77 5.95 -0.50
CA ASN A 197 -5.88 6.33 -1.90
C ASN A 197 -4.65 7.12 -2.30
N VAL A 198 -3.83 6.61 -3.22
CA VAL A 198 -2.63 7.33 -3.66
C VAL A 198 -2.61 7.49 -5.16
N ILE A 199 -2.24 8.69 -5.61
CA ILE A 199 -1.93 9.00 -6.99
C ILE A 199 -0.43 9.29 -7.03
N ILE A 200 0.32 8.59 -7.89
CA ILE A 200 1.75 8.81 -8.08
C ILE A 200 1.96 9.24 -9.52
N CYS A 201 2.56 10.42 -9.70
CA CYS A 201 2.91 10.96 -11.01
C CYS A 201 4.43 10.94 -11.14
N LEU A 202 4.92 10.27 -12.20
CA LEU A 202 6.34 10.15 -12.50
C LEU A 202 6.70 11.09 -13.64
N TYR A 203 7.70 11.93 -13.42
CA TYR A 203 8.22 12.87 -14.41
C TYR A 203 9.70 12.58 -14.69
N ARG A 204 10.18 12.98 -15.86
CA ARG A 204 11.60 12.90 -16.19
C ARG A 204 12.37 14.01 -15.48
N ASP A 205 13.63 13.75 -15.12
CA ASP A 205 14.53 14.73 -14.52
C ASP A 205 15.11 15.72 -15.54
N THR A 206 14.22 16.48 -16.18
CA THR A 206 14.55 17.63 -17.02
C THR A 206 14.12 18.91 -16.30
N PRO A 207 14.57 20.10 -16.75
CA PRO A 207 14.03 21.36 -16.24
C PRO A 207 12.49 21.41 -16.28
N ILE A 208 11.90 21.03 -17.41
CA ILE A 208 10.43 21.02 -17.61
C ILE A 208 9.76 19.99 -16.69
N GLY A 209 10.25 18.75 -16.67
CA GLY A 209 9.69 17.69 -15.83
C GLY A 209 9.76 18.02 -14.33
N ARG A 210 10.86 18.62 -13.86
CA ARG A 210 10.98 19.14 -12.49
C ARG A 210 10.00 20.28 -12.22
N ASP A 211 9.82 21.21 -13.14
CA ASP A 211 8.87 22.32 -12.99
C ASP A 211 7.44 21.82 -12.88
N ILE A 212 7.01 20.90 -13.76
CA ILE A 212 5.70 20.26 -13.69
C ILE A 212 5.55 19.52 -12.35
N ALA A 213 6.55 18.72 -11.96
CA ALA A 213 6.51 17.96 -10.71
C ALA A 213 6.38 18.86 -9.47
N ASN A 214 7.02 20.03 -9.48
CA ASN A 214 6.94 21.04 -8.43
C ASN A 214 5.63 21.86 -8.45
N GLY A 215 4.84 21.77 -9.53
CA GLY A 215 3.63 22.57 -9.70
C GLY A 215 3.91 24.00 -10.19
N ASN A 216 5.09 24.25 -10.77
CA ASN A 216 5.39 25.51 -11.42
C ASN A 216 4.62 25.56 -12.75
N ILE A 217 3.71 26.52 -12.88
CA ILE A 217 2.97 26.77 -14.11
C ILE A 217 3.84 27.68 -14.97
N ALA A 218 4.76 27.11 -15.73
CA ALA A 218 5.39 27.83 -16.82
C ALA A 218 4.63 27.55 -18.12
N GLU A 219 4.54 28.55 -18.99
CA GLU A 219 3.95 28.45 -20.32
C GLU A 219 4.92 27.64 -21.22
N PHE A 220 4.93 26.31 -21.08
CA PHE A 220 5.61 25.44 -22.03
C PHE A 220 4.62 24.91 -23.09
N ASP A 221 5.16 24.46 -24.22
CA ASP A 221 4.38 23.84 -25.28
C ASP A 221 3.70 22.55 -24.78
N ASN A 222 2.46 22.30 -25.19
CA ASN A 222 1.68 21.14 -24.74
C ASN A 222 2.36 19.82 -25.11
N ASP A 223 3.06 19.77 -26.24
CA ASP A 223 3.80 18.59 -26.68
C ASP A 223 5.01 18.29 -25.77
N GLU A 224 5.68 19.33 -25.27
CA GLU A 224 6.79 19.17 -24.32
C GLU A 224 6.27 18.62 -22.99
N HIS A 225 5.18 19.18 -22.44
CA HIS A 225 4.53 18.68 -21.22
C HIS A 225 4.15 17.19 -21.28
N ILE A 226 3.60 16.75 -22.42
CA ILE A 226 3.16 15.38 -22.66
C ILE A 226 4.33 14.40 -22.56
N SER A 227 5.49 14.77 -23.12
CA SER A 227 6.66 13.89 -23.18
C SER A 227 7.39 13.73 -21.82
N GLU A 228 7.21 14.71 -20.92
CA GLU A 228 7.87 14.74 -19.62
C GLU A 228 7.08 13.97 -18.55
N TRP A 229 5.77 13.77 -18.73
CA TRP A 229 4.95 12.94 -17.83
C TRP A 229 5.05 11.45 -18.22
N LEU A 230 5.96 10.75 -17.54
CA LEU A 230 6.35 9.38 -17.86
C LEU A 230 5.29 8.33 -17.50
N ALA A 231 4.67 8.48 -16.33
CA ALA A 231 3.65 7.53 -15.89
C ALA A 231 2.72 8.13 -14.84
N MET A 232 1.52 7.58 -14.77
CA MET A 232 0.57 7.80 -13.69
C MET A 232 0.19 6.47 -13.08
N TYR A 233 0.30 6.38 -11.77
CA TYR A 233 -0.16 5.25 -10.99
C TYR A 233 -1.24 5.71 -10.03
N THR A 234 -2.31 4.94 -9.90
CA THR A 234 -3.32 5.16 -8.88
C THR A 234 -3.54 3.87 -8.10
N PHE A 235 -3.73 3.99 -6.80
CA PHE A 235 -4.08 2.87 -5.96
C PHE A 235 -5.20 3.27 -5.01
N ASN A 236 -6.17 2.38 -4.90
CA ASN A 236 -7.28 2.45 -3.97
C ASN A 236 -7.44 1.06 -3.34
N GLU A 237 -7.69 0.98 -2.04
CA GLU A 237 -7.84 -0.30 -1.34
C GLU A 237 -8.98 -1.20 -1.90
N VAL A 238 -10.02 -0.58 -2.45
CA VAL A 238 -11.17 -1.24 -3.06
C VAL A 238 -10.91 -1.57 -4.53
N GLU A 239 -10.46 -0.61 -5.33
CA GLU A 239 -10.31 -0.79 -6.80
C GLU A 239 -8.98 -1.43 -7.21
N GLY A 240 -8.00 -1.47 -6.30
CA GLY A 240 -6.66 -1.95 -6.58
C GLY A 240 -5.77 -0.91 -7.26
N ALA A 241 -4.71 -1.40 -7.89
CA ALA A 241 -3.73 -0.58 -8.60
C ALA A 241 -4.09 -0.41 -10.07
N PHE A 242 -4.00 0.81 -10.57
CA PHE A 242 -4.03 1.15 -11.98
C PHE A 242 -2.72 1.86 -12.35
N PHE A 243 -2.18 1.53 -13.52
CA PHE A 243 -0.92 2.08 -14.00
C PHE A 243 -1.06 2.43 -15.49
N ASP A 244 -0.68 3.65 -15.82
CA ASP A 244 -0.65 4.19 -17.17
C ASP A 244 0.75 4.74 -17.45
N ASP A 245 1.43 4.17 -18.45
CA ASP A 245 2.77 4.57 -18.87
C ASP A 245 2.78 5.61 -19.99
N LYS A 246 1.60 6.14 -20.36
CA LYS A 246 1.42 7.22 -21.34
C LYS A 246 0.32 8.21 -20.91
N PRO A 247 0.42 8.79 -19.70
CA PRO A 247 -0.62 9.66 -19.16
C PRO A 247 -0.73 11.00 -19.90
N GLY A 248 0.22 11.36 -20.75
CA GLY A 248 0.17 12.59 -21.53
C GLY A 248 -1.07 12.72 -22.42
N VAL A 249 -1.76 11.62 -22.75
CA VAL A 249 -3.06 11.65 -23.45
C VAL A 249 -4.12 12.46 -22.68
N TYR A 250 -4.00 12.56 -21.36
CA TYR A 250 -4.92 13.34 -20.53
C TYR A 250 -4.77 14.86 -20.70
N PHE A 251 -3.66 15.34 -21.29
CA PHE A 251 -3.49 16.76 -21.55
C PHE A 251 -4.39 17.28 -22.67
N GLY A 252 -4.83 16.43 -23.61
CA GLY A 252 -5.82 16.73 -24.65
C GLY A 252 -5.49 17.94 -25.56
N PRO A 253 -6.07 18.02 -26.77
CA PRO A 253 -6.10 19.29 -27.49
C PRO A 253 -7.11 20.20 -26.79
N TYR A 254 -6.64 21.19 -26.05
CA TYR A 254 -7.45 22.35 -25.65
C TYR A 254 -7.42 23.42 -26.74
#